data_AF-A0A3M1QJ17-F1
#
_entry.id   AF-A0A3M1QJ17-F1
#
_cell.length_a   1.000
_cell.length_b   1.000
_cell.length_c   1.000
_cell.angle_alpha   90.00
_cell.angle_beta   90.00
_cell.angle_gamma   90.00
#
_symmetry.space_group_name_H-M   'P 1'
#
loop_
_entity.id
_entity.type
_entity.pdbx_description
1 polymer ?
#
loop_
_entity_poly.entity_id
_entity_poly.type
_entity_poly.pdbx_seq_one_letter_code
_entity_poly.pdbx_strand_id
1 'polypeptide(L)'
;MGIGDAIVLVGCLAGLVAALPALFIFLNLIFGKTTRGAAQRLQRGTLVPFFAGLVPAVILVAIATALISLGSIFQLIGFIMYLWLLTWGFTGLAAISRMIGAKLSGLTERDENPLLEQVVGAVVLTLAIAFPLVGWFVVLPLGLIVGTGATLLARFRRGEQREVVHAPVEQFTFDDTVAHQS
;
A
#
# COMPACT_ATOMS: atom_id res chain seq x y z
N MET A 1 -2.97 30.42 22.13
CA MET A 1 -3.40 30.18 20.73
C MET A 1 -4.66 30.99 20.49
N GLY A 2 -4.69 31.86 19.48
CA GLY A 2 -5.86 32.70 19.18
C GLY A 2 -6.93 31.94 18.39
N ILE A 3 -8.15 32.49 18.31
CA ILE A 3 -9.27 31.89 17.54
C ILE A 3 -8.88 31.60 16.09
N GLY A 4 -8.04 32.45 15.48
CA GLY A 4 -7.55 32.24 14.10
C GLY A 4 -6.71 30.97 13.92
N ASP A 5 -5.93 30.57 14.93
CA ASP A 5 -5.11 29.36 14.89
C ASP A 5 -5.99 28.10 14.91
N ALA A 6 -7.06 28.12 15.71
CA ALA A 6 -8.04 27.05 15.74
C ALA A 6 -8.76 26.89 14.39
N ILE A 7 -9.14 28.01 13.73
CA ILE A 7 -9.80 27.97 12.42
C ILE A 7 -8.86 27.37 11.35
N VAL A 8 -7.59 27.78 11.35
CA VAL A 8 -6.58 27.22 10.41
C VAL A 8 -6.38 25.73 10.65
N LEU A 9 -6.23 25.33 11.92
CA LEU A 9 -6.02 23.92 12.27
C LEU A 9 -7.22 23.06 11.89
N VAL A 10 -8.44 23.50 12.18
CA VAL A 10 -9.68 22.81 11.79
C VAL A 10 -9.82 22.75 10.26
N GLY A 11 -9.53 23.84 9.56
CA GLY A 11 -9.54 23.89 8.10
C GLY A 11 -8.54 22.92 7.45
N CYS A 12 -7.31 22.88 7.96
CA CYS A 12 -6.29 21.92 7.52
C CYS A 12 -6.72 20.48 7.78
N LEU A 13 -7.27 20.18 8.96
CA LEU A 13 -7.79 18.85 9.30
C LEU A 13 -8.93 18.44 8.37
N ALA A 14 -9.90 19.32 8.13
CA ALA A 14 -11.01 19.07 7.22
C ALA A 14 -10.52 18.80 5.78
N GLY A 15 -9.58 19.62 5.29
CA GLY A 15 -8.95 19.42 3.99
C GLY A 15 -8.20 18.09 3.89
N LEU A 16 -7.46 17.71 4.94
CA LEU A 16 -6.73 16.44 5.01
C LEU A 16 -7.68 15.23 5.00
N VAL A 17 -8.78 15.31 5.76
CA VAL A 17 -9.82 14.27 5.81
C VAL A 17 -10.52 14.09 4.46
N ALA A 18 -10.69 15.17 3.68
CA ALA A 18 -11.26 15.09 2.34
C ALA A 18 -10.25 14.62 1.28
N ALA A 19 -8.99 15.08 1.36
CA ALA A 19 -7.97 14.82 0.35
C ALA A 19 -7.37 13.41 0.44
N LEU A 20 -7.15 12.88 1.64
CA LEU A 20 -6.51 11.57 1.83
C LEU A 20 -7.30 10.40 1.21
N PRO A 21 -8.63 10.27 1.41
CA PRO A 21 -9.40 9.20 0.79
C PRO A 21 -9.36 9.28 -0.73
N ALA A 22 -9.46 10.50 -1.29
CA ALA A 22 -9.35 10.73 -2.73
C ALA A 22 -7.99 10.28 -3.26
N LEU A 23 -6.90 10.62 -2.57
CA LEU A 23 -5.54 10.19 -2.90
C LEU A 23 -5.40 8.66 -2.87
N PHE A 24 -5.95 8.00 -1.84
CA PHE A 24 -5.89 6.54 -1.74
C PHE A 24 -6.69 5.84 -2.84
N ILE A 25 -7.86 6.36 -3.19
CA ILE A 25 -8.66 5.83 -4.30
C ILE A 25 -7.91 6.00 -5.61
N PHE A 26 -7.34 7.19 -5.86
CA PHE A 26 -6.56 7.48 -7.05
C PHE A 26 -5.33 6.55 -7.19
N LEU A 27 -4.56 6.40 -6.12
CA LEU A 27 -3.41 5.47 -6.08
C LEU A 27 -3.84 4.02 -6.32
N ASN A 28 -4.99 3.61 -5.80
CA ASN A 28 -5.51 2.27 -6.01
C ASN A 28 -6.03 2.05 -7.45
N LEU A 29 -6.49 3.10 -8.14
CA LEU A 29 -6.85 3.03 -9.54
C LEU A 29 -5.60 2.90 -10.43
N ILE A 30 -4.56 3.69 -10.17
CA ILE A 30 -3.31 3.65 -10.92
C ILE A 30 -2.53 2.36 -10.66
N PHE A 31 -2.43 1.94 -9.40
CA PHE A 31 -1.59 0.81 -8.97
C PHE A 31 -2.41 -0.42 -8.53
N GLY A 32 -3.66 -0.56 -9.00
CA GLY A 32 -4.61 -1.57 -8.52
C GLY A 32 -4.11 -3.01 -8.52
N LYS A 33 -3.23 -3.37 -9.47
CA LYS A 33 -2.63 -4.71 -9.49
C LYS A 33 -1.58 -4.91 -8.39
N THR A 34 -0.88 -3.86 -8.00
CA THR A 34 0.16 -3.88 -6.95
C THR A 34 -0.50 -3.85 -5.56
N THR A 35 -1.48 -2.98 -5.36
CA THR A 35 -2.21 -2.84 -4.10
C THR A 35 -2.99 -4.11 -3.73
N ARG A 36 -3.61 -4.79 -4.69
CA ARG A 36 -4.27 -6.10 -4.46
C ARG A 36 -3.29 -7.17 -3.97
N GLY A 37 -2.13 -7.28 -4.62
CA GLY A 37 -1.09 -8.23 -4.24
C GLY A 37 -0.50 -7.93 -2.85
N ALA A 38 -0.30 -6.65 -2.54
CA ALA A 38 0.13 -6.21 -1.21
C ALA A 38 -0.91 -6.52 -0.13
N ALA A 39 -2.19 -6.25 -0.38
CA ALA A 39 -3.28 -6.51 0.55
C ALA A 39 -3.44 -8.01 0.88
N GLN A 40 -3.36 -8.89 -0.12
CA GLN A 40 -3.43 -10.35 0.10
C GLN A 40 -2.28 -10.87 0.97
N ARG A 41 -1.07 -10.30 0.86
CA ARG A 41 0.04 -10.67 1.74
C ARG A 41 -0.14 -10.18 3.16
N LEU A 42 -0.68 -8.97 3.30
CA LEU A 42 -0.97 -8.40 4.59
C LEU A 42 -1.97 -9.24 5.39
N GLN A 43 -2.89 -9.93 4.71
CA GLN A 43 -3.79 -10.90 5.32
C GLN A 43 -3.09 -12.17 5.83
N ARG A 44 -1.97 -12.60 5.21
CA ARG A 44 -1.22 -13.80 5.63
C ARG A 44 -0.24 -13.54 6.77
N GLY A 45 0.13 -12.28 7.01
CA GLY A 45 0.97 -11.90 8.14
C GLY A 45 1.60 -10.51 7.97
N THR A 46 1.56 -9.71 9.04
CA THR A 46 2.03 -8.31 9.03
C THR A 46 3.52 -8.17 9.36
N LEU A 47 4.11 -9.15 10.05
CA LEU A 47 5.51 -9.07 10.52
C LEU A 47 6.54 -9.12 9.37
N VAL A 48 6.36 -10.01 8.40
CA VAL A 48 7.27 -10.12 7.25
C VAL A 48 7.33 -8.82 6.42
N PRO A 49 6.21 -8.23 5.97
CA PRO A 49 6.25 -6.95 5.27
C PRO A 49 6.70 -5.80 6.17
N PHE A 50 6.49 -5.86 7.49
CA PHE A 50 7.01 -4.86 8.42
C PHE A 50 8.55 -4.78 8.38
N PHE A 51 9.24 -5.90 8.63
CA PHE A 51 10.71 -5.90 8.61
C PHE A 51 11.28 -5.62 7.22
N ALA A 52 10.65 -6.16 6.18
CA ALA A 52 11.07 -5.92 4.81
C ALA A 52 10.88 -4.46 4.35
N GLY A 53 9.93 -3.72 4.93
CA GLY A 53 9.77 -2.29 4.71
C GLY A 53 10.68 -1.45 5.60
N LEU A 54 10.87 -1.86 6.85
CA LEU A 54 11.61 -1.10 7.86
C LEU A 54 13.07 -0.88 7.48
N VAL A 55 13.78 -1.95 7.12
CA VAL A 55 15.21 -1.88 6.77
C VAL A 55 15.48 -0.92 5.61
N PRO A 56 14.85 -1.07 4.43
CA PRO A 56 15.10 -0.14 3.33
C PRO A 56 14.56 1.26 3.61
N ALA A 57 13.44 1.41 4.34
CA ALA A 57 12.93 2.73 4.68
C ALA A 57 13.92 3.50 5.56
N VAL A 58 14.47 2.89 6.61
CA VAL A 58 15.45 3.53 7.50
C VAL A 58 16.71 3.92 6.72
N ILE A 59 17.23 3.01 5.89
CA ILE A 59 18.43 3.28 5.08
C ILE A 59 18.18 4.44 4.09
N LEU A 60 17.08 4.40 3.34
CA LEU A 60 16.76 5.43 2.35
C LEU A 60 16.47 6.78 2.99
N VAL A 61 15.77 6.81 4.13
CA VAL A 61 15.56 8.06 4.89
C VAL A 61 16.89 8.61 5.38
N ALA A 62 17.75 7.78 5.98
CA ALA A 62 19.06 8.24 6.44
C ALA A 62 19.91 8.84 5.31
N ILE A 63 19.94 8.18 4.13
CA ILE A 63 20.64 8.71 2.94
C ILE A 63 19.99 10.01 2.47
N ALA A 64 18.65 10.07 2.40
CA ALA A 64 17.94 11.29 1.98
C ALA A 64 18.24 12.47 2.90
N THR A 65 18.16 12.26 4.21
CA THR A 65 18.45 13.29 5.22
C THR A 65 19.91 13.74 5.16
N ALA A 66 20.85 12.80 4.97
CA ALA A 66 22.26 13.13 4.78
C ALA A 66 22.48 13.99 3.53
N LEU A 67 21.85 13.63 2.40
CA LEU A 67 21.91 14.41 1.15
C LEU A 67 21.32 15.82 1.30
N ILE A 68 20.20 15.94 2.00
CA ILE A 68 19.56 17.24 2.28
C ILE A 68 20.47 18.11 3.13
N SER A 69 21.19 17.53 4.10
CA SER A 69 22.10 18.26 4.98
C SER A 69 23.37 18.77 4.29
N LEU A 70 23.78 18.19 3.17
CA LEU A 70 24.97 18.59 2.42
C LEU A 70 24.77 19.91 1.63
N GLY A 71 23.51 20.33 1.43
CA GLY A 71 23.16 21.54 0.68
C GLY A 71 23.44 21.45 -0.83
N SER A 72 23.07 22.50 -1.57
CA SER A 72 23.28 22.61 -3.03
C SER A 72 22.45 21.61 -3.86
N ILE A 73 22.96 21.14 -5.01
CA ILE A 73 22.29 20.20 -5.93
C ILE A 73 21.88 18.88 -5.23
N PHE A 74 22.64 18.44 -4.22
CA PHE A 74 22.32 17.24 -3.45
C PHE A 74 21.02 17.36 -2.66
N GLN A 75 20.64 18.58 -2.26
CA GLN A 75 19.36 18.83 -1.59
C GLN A 75 18.17 18.54 -2.52
N LEU A 76 18.26 18.92 -3.79
CA LEU A 76 17.22 18.65 -4.78
C LEU A 76 17.07 17.13 -5.01
N ILE A 77 18.19 16.42 -5.15
CA ILE A 77 18.20 14.96 -5.31
C ILE A 77 17.60 14.28 -4.08
N GLY A 78 18.00 14.71 -2.87
CA GLY A 78 17.44 14.21 -1.61
C GLY A 78 15.93 14.45 -1.52
N PHE A 79 15.46 15.62 -1.95
CA PHE A 79 14.03 15.94 -1.95
C PHE A 79 13.24 15.10 -2.96
N ILE A 80 13.75 14.91 -4.18
CA ILE A 80 13.14 14.02 -5.18
C ILE A 80 13.07 12.59 -4.65
N MET A 81 14.15 12.10 -4.03
CA MET A 81 14.19 10.77 -3.42
C MET A 81 13.19 10.65 -2.27
N TYR A 82 13.04 11.70 -1.45
CA TYR A 82 12.06 11.74 -0.37
C TYR A 82 10.62 11.69 -0.89
N LEU A 83 10.29 12.50 -1.91
CA LEU A 83 8.96 12.49 -2.54
C LEU A 83 8.63 11.13 -3.17
N TRP A 84 9.63 10.51 -3.81
CA TRP A 84 9.49 9.16 -4.34
C TRP A 84 9.16 8.17 -3.22
N LEU A 85 9.93 8.18 -2.12
CA LEU A 85 9.70 7.31 -0.97
C LEU A 85 8.31 7.53 -0.36
N LEU A 86 7.89 8.80 -0.26
CA LEU A 86 6.58 9.19 0.24
C LEU A 86 5.46 8.62 -0.64
N THR A 87 5.61 8.70 -1.97
CA THR A 87 4.65 8.15 -2.93
C THR A 87 4.49 6.63 -2.76
N TRP A 88 5.60 5.93 -2.53
CA TRP A 88 5.59 4.49 -2.23
C TRP A 88 4.90 4.18 -0.90
N GLY A 89 5.17 4.97 0.13
CA GLY A 89 4.51 4.87 1.42
C GLY A 89 2.99 5.05 1.33
N PHE A 90 2.54 6.09 0.61
CA PHE A 90 1.11 6.33 0.38
C PHE A 90 0.45 5.23 -0.46
N THR A 91 1.17 4.67 -1.44
CA THR A 91 0.69 3.50 -2.20
C THR A 91 0.48 2.30 -1.28
N GLY A 92 1.38 2.09 -0.32
CA GLY A 92 1.25 1.08 0.72
C GLY A 92 0.06 1.30 1.64
N LEU A 93 -0.16 2.53 2.10
CA LEU A 93 -1.33 2.92 2.89
C LEU A 93 -2.65 2.67 2.14
N ALA A 94 -2.69 2.94 0.82
CA ALA A 94 -3.85 2.62 -0.01
C ALA A 94 -4.12 1.11 -0.11
N ALA A 95 -3.09 0.26 -0.04
CA ALA A 95 -3.26 -1.19 0.03
C ALA A 95 -3.77 -1.64 1.41
N ILE A 96 -3.31 -1.02 2.50
CA ILE A 96 -3.82 -1.25 3.86
C ILE A 96 -5.29 -0.86 3.94
N SER A 97 -5.66 0.30 3.40
CA SER A 97 -7.04 0.76 3.38
C SER A 97 -7.94 -0.23 2.65
N ARG A 98 -7.48 -0.80 1.52
CA ARG A 98 -8.18 -1.87 0.81
C ARG A 98 -8.42 -3.10 1.68
N MET A 99 -7.41 -3.53 2.42
CA MET A 99 -7.52 -4.68 3.31
C MET A 99 -8.53 -4.43 4.43
N ILE A 100 -8.51 -3.24 5.03
CA ILE A 100 -9.47 -2.84 6.08
C ILE A 100 -10.89 -2.86 5.50
N GLY A 101 -11.07 -2.29 4.31
CA GLY A 101 -12.34 -2.30 3.58
C GLY A 101 -12.89 -3.70 3.34
N ALA A 102 -12.05 -4.60 2.82
CA ALA A 102 -12.42 -5.99 2.56
C ALA A 102 -12.74 -6.78 3.84
N LYS A 103 -12.09 -6.45 4.97
CA LYS A 103 -12.42 -7.05 6.27
C LYS A 103 -13.78 -6.56 6.79
N LEU A 104 -14.11 -5.30 6.57
CA LEU A 104 -15.39 -4.71 7.01
C LEU A 104 -16.57 -5.19 6.15
N SER A 105 -16.40 -5.32 4.84
CA SER A 105 -17.45 -5.83 3.95
C SER A 105 -17.80 -7.28 4.26
N GLY A 106 -16.80 -8.12 4.50
CA GLY A 106 -17.00 -9.52 4.92
C GLY A 106 -17.76 -9.68 6.24
N LEU A 107 -17.78 -8.66 7.11
CA LEU A 107 -18.57 -8.66 8.35
C LEU A 107 -20.01 -8.18 8.16
N THR A 108 -20.33 -7.52 7.04
CA THR A 108 -21.61 -6.82 6.86
C THR A 108 -22.58 -7.58 5.94
N GLU A 109 -22.24 -8.77 5.43
CA GLU A 109 -23.04 -9.54 4.43
C GLU A 109 -23.59 -8.67 3.28
N ARG A 110 -22.87 -7.60 2.95
CA ARG A 110 -23.27 -6.62 1.94
C ARG A 110 -22.77 -7.06 0.58
N ASP A 111 -23.53 -6.73 -0.47
CA ASP A 111 -23.11 -6.92 -1.87
C ASP A 111 -21.65 -6.51 -2.08
N GLU A 112 -20.85 -7.45 -2.62
CA GLU A 112 -19.40 -7.34 -2.80
C GLU A 112 -19.05 -6.33 -3.90
N ASN A 113 -19.23 -5.04 -3.62
CA ASN A 113 -18.77 -4.00 -4.53
C ASN A 113 -17.32 -3.58 -4.18
N PRO A 114 -16.30 -3.99 -4.96
CA PRO A 114 -14.89 -3.80 -4.63
C PRO A 114 -14.44 -2.33 -4.62
N LEU A 115 -15.24 -1.42 -5.19
CA LEU A 115 -14.99 0.03 -5.10
C LEU A 115 -15.49 0.58 -3.77
N LEU A 116 -16.66 0.11 -3.31
CA LEU A 116 -17.25 0.56 -2.05
C LEU A 116 -16.41 0.11 -0.86
N GLU A 117 -15.87 -1.11 -0.90
CA GLU A 117 -14.90 -1.59 0.09
C GLU A 117 -13.69 -0.66 0.20
N GLN A 118 -13.12 -0.25 -0.94
CA GLN A 118 -11.96 0.65 -0.95
C GLN A 118 -12.30 1.99 -0.32
N VAL A 119 -13.46 2.58 -0.67
CA VAL A 119 -13.90 3.87 -0.15
C VAL A 119 -14.06 3.80 1.37
N VAL A 120 -14.78 2.77 1.86
CA VAL A 120 -14.99 2.56 3.30
C VAL A 120 -13.66 2.42 4.02
N GLY A 121 -12.76 1.57 3.51
CA GLY A 121 -11.44 1.39 4.11
C GLY A 121 -10.57 2.65 4.08
N ALA A 122 -10.63 3.44 3.01
CA ALA A 122 -9.92 4.72 2.89
C ALA A 122 -10.44 5.77 3.88
N VAL A 123 -11.76 5.84 4.07
CA VAL A 123 -12.39 6.71 5.06
C VAL A 123 -12.00 6.30 6.46
N VAL A 124 -12.12 5.02 6.81
CA VAL A 124 -11.75 4.50 8.14
C VAL A 124 -10.27 4.77 8.45
N LEU A 125 -9.38 4.51 7.50
CA LEU A 125 -7.96 4.78 7.68
C LEU A 125 -7.67 6.28 7.85
N THR A 126 -8.37 7.12 7.10
CA THR A 126 -8.22 8.59 7.19
C THR A 126 -8.71 9.10 8.54
N LEU A 127 -9.86 8.61 9.02
CA LEU A 127 -10.34 8.93 10.37
C LEU A 127 -9.34 8.48 11.43
N ALA A 128 -8.74 7.30 11.27
CA ALA A 128 -7.71 6.81 12.18
C ALA A 128 -6.46 7.72 12.18
N ILE A 129 -6.04 8.23 11.03
CA ILE A 129 -4.93 9.19 10.89
C ILE A 129 -5.29 10.58 11.46
N ALA A 130 -6.56 10.99 11.38
CA ALA A 130 -7.03 12.26 11.90
C ALA A 130 -6.92 12.37 13.43
N PHE A 131 -6.87 11.24 14.15
CA PHE A 131 -6.59 11.25 15.58
C PHE A 131 -5.11 11.60 15.84
N PRO A 132 -4.79 12.71 16.52
CA PRO A 132 -3.41 13.24 16.57
C PRO A 132 -2.42 12.33 17.31
N LEU A 133 -2.85 11.67 18.40
CA LEU A 133 -1.98 10.78 19.18
C LEU A 133 -1.81 9.42 18.48
N VAL A 134 -2.90 8.70 18.24
CA VAL A 134 -2.84 7.34 17.69
C VAL A 134 -2.54 7.37 16.18
N GLY A 135 -3.16 8.28 15.45
CA GLY A 135 -3.00 8.42 14.02
C GLY A 135 -1.56 8.72 13.63
N TRP A 136 -0.96 9.76 14.23
CA TRP A 136 0.35 10.23 13.78
C TRP A 136 1.51 9.39 14.31
N PHE A 137 1.43 8.90 15.55
CA PHE A 137 2.54 8.16 16.17
C PHE A 137 2.45 6.65 16.01
N VAL A 138 1.25 6.11 15.74
CA VAL A 138 1.06 4.66 15.58
C VAL A 138 0.67 4.35 14.15
N VAL A 139 -0.50 4.83 13.69
CA VAL A 139 -1.08 4.42 12.40
C VAL A 139 -0.22 4.86 11.22
N LEU A 140 0.26 6.09 11.20
CA LEU A 140 1.04 6.66 10.10
C LEU A 140 2.40 5.97 9.95
N PRO A 141 3.27 5.89 10.99
CA PRO A 141 4.57 5.24 10.84
C PRO A 141 4.45 3.73 10.60
N LEU A 142 3.59 3.02 11.34
CA LEU A 142 3.38 1.59 11.08
C LEU A 142 2.80 1.36 9.70
N GLY A 143 1.82 2.16 9.29
CA GLY A 143 1.19 2.07 7.98
C GLY A 143 2.17 2.32 6.84
N LEU A 144 3.07 3.31 6.99
CA LEU A 144 4.13 3.58 6.02
C LEU A 144 5.14 2.42 5.95
N ILE A 145 5.61 1.91 7.09
CA ILE A 145 6.60 0.83 7.13
C ILE A 145 6.01 -0.45 6.53
N VAL A 146 4.86 -0.88 7.03
CA VAL A 146 4.16 -2.10 6.59
C VAL A 146 3.71 -1.96 5.14
N GLY A 147 3.14 -0.81 4.78
CA GLY A 147 2.64 -0.53 3.44
C GLY A 147 3.75 -0.52 2.39
N THR A 148 4.86 0.17 2.68
CA THR A 148 6.03 0.20 1.79
C THR A 148 6.59 -1.21 1.61
N GLY A 149 6.78 -1.95 2.70
CA GLY A 149 7.32 -3.31 2.63
C GLY A 149 6.42 -4.28 1.87
N ALA A 150 5.11 -4.22 2.09
CA ALA A 150 4.15 -5.04 1.34
C ALA A 150 4.16 -4.72 -0.17
N THR A 151 4.28 -3.43 -0.52
CA THR A 151 4.35 -2.96 -1.91
C THR A 151 5.66 -3.42 -2.58
N LEU A 152 6.78 -3.34 -1.86
CA LEU A 152 8.09 -3.78 -2.33
C LEU A 152 8.10 -5.29 -2.58
N LEU A 153 7.59 -6.07 -1.61
CA LEU A 153 7.46 -7.53 -1.71
C LEU A 153 6.54 -7.96 -2.86
N ALA A 154 5.42 -7.25 -3.05
CA ALA A 154 4.49 -7.52 -4.14
C ALA A 154 5.13 -7.28 -5.51
N ARG A 155 6.08 -6.33 -5.61
CA ARG A 155 6.77 -6.03 -6.86
C ARG A 155 7.92 -6.99 -7.16
N PHE A 156 8.74 -7.37 -6.17
CA PHE A 156 9.86 -8.29 -6.40
C PHE A 156 9.42 -9.70 -6.81
N ARG A 157 8.34 -10.24 -6.22
CA ARG A 157 7.86 -11.60 -6.58
C ARG A 157 7.11 -11.72 -7.91
N ARG A 158 6.85 -10.61 -8.62
CA ARG A 158 6.38 -10.67 -10.01
C ARG A 158 7.44 -11.19 -10.98
N GLY A 159 8.72 -11.13 -10.61
CA GLY A 159 9.81 -11.73 -11.39
C GLY A 159 9.76 -13.26 -11.35
N GLU A 160 9.69 -13.85 -10.16
CA GLU A 160 9.75 -15.33 -9.99
C GLU A 160 8.57 -16.09 -10.61
N GLN A 161 7.35 -15.54 -10.60
CA GLN A 161 6.19 -16.25 -11.19
C GLN A 161 6.21 -16.29 -12.72
N ARG A 162 6.98 -15.43 -13.40
CA ARG A 162 7.12 -15.50 -14.86
C ARG A 162 8.00 -16.67 -15.32
N GLU A 163 8.84 -17.21 -14.45
CA GLU A 163 9.80 -18.26 -14.80
C GLU A 163 9.18 -19.66 -14.75
N VAL A 164 8.20 -19.87 -13.86
CA VAL A 164 7.54 -21.20 -13.68
C VAL A 164 6.43 -21.46 -14.71
N VAL A 165 5.93 -20.44 -15.41
CA VAL A 165 4.86 -20.56 -16.42
C VAL A 165 5.40 -20.89 -17.83
N HIS A 166 6.71 -21.06 -17.97
CA HIS A 166 7.36 -21.52 -19.22
C HIS A 166 8.04 -22.89 -19.11
N ALA A 167 7.72 -23.69 -18.10
CA ALA A 167 7.90 -25.13 -18.26
C ALA A 167 6.94 -25.56 -19.39
N PRO A 168 7.44 -26.04 -20.55
CA PRO A 168 6.58 -26.53 -21.60
C PRO A 168 5.71 -27.63 -21.00
N VAL A 169 4.39 -27.51 -21.16
CA VAL A 169 3.48 -28.63 -20.98
C VAL A 169 3.92 -29.66 -22.01
N GLU A 170 4.76 -30.60 -21.57
CA GLU A 170 5.11 -31.77 -22.34
C GLU A 170 3.78 -32.41 -22.71
N GLN A 171 3.46 -32.33 -24.00
CA GLN A 171 2.26 -32.88 -24.60
C GLN A 171 2.27 -34.38 -24.30
N PHE A 172 1.59 -34.78 -23.22
CA PHE A 172 1.25 -36.17 -23.02
C PHE A 172 0.08 -36.47 -23.96
N THR A 173 0.44 -36.63 -25.21
CA THR A 173 -0.33 -37.28 -26.26
C THR A 173 -0.57 -38.71 -25.77
N PHE A 174 -1.72 -38.94 -25.13
CA PHE A 174 -2.29 -40.29 -25.04
C PHE A 174 -3.39 -40.38 -26.08
N ASP A 175 -2.91 -40.39 -27.33
CA ASP A 175 -3.49 -41.19 -28.39
C ASP A 175 -3.45 -42.67 -27.93
N ASP A 176 -4.37 -43.50 -28.40
CA ASP A 176 -4.59 -44.91 -28.01
C ASP A 176 -5.40 -45.19 -26.73
N THR A 177 -6.74 -45.11 -26.81
CA THR A 177 -7.60 -46.31 -26.57
C THR A 177 -9.03 -46.08 -27.04
N VAL A 178 -9.19 -45.86 -28.35
CA VAL A 178 -10.45 -46.15 -29.05
C VAL A 178 -10.39 -47.64 -29.45
N ALA A 179 -10.52 -48.55 -28.49
CA ALA A 179 -10.68 -49.97 -28.78
C ALA A 179 -11.28 -50.71 -27.57
N HIS A 180 -12.45 -51.32 -27.78
CA HIS A 180 -13.24 -52.10 -26.83
C HIS A 180 -14.00 -51.23 -25.80
N GLN A 181 -15.33 -51.21 -25.78
CA GLN A 181 -16.20 -52.38 -25.77
C GLN A 181 -17.56 -52.05 -26.42
N SER A 182 -17.82 -52.79 -27.50
CA SER A 182 -19.13 -53.32 -27.88
C SER A 182 -19.71 -54.23 -26.80
#